data_AF-A0A8K0PSZ9-F1
#
_entry.id   AF-A0A8K0PSZ9-F1
#
_cell.length_a   1.000
_cell.length_b   1.000
_cell.length_c   1.000
_cell.angle_alpha   90.00
_cell.angle_beta   90.00
_cell.angle_gamma   90.00
#
_symmetry.space_group_name_H-M   'P 1'
#
loop_
_entity.id
_entity.type
_entity.pdbx_description
1 polymer ?
#
loop_
_entity_poly.entity_id
_entity_poly.type
_entity_poly.pdbx_seq_one_letter_code
_entity_poly.pdbx_strand_id
1 'polypeptide(L)'
;EIESFDTHRVDEANATVDFLVKWANGKQTWEPEWSLQHQVPKLIYKYWDSVDGRDTATGLDVYHVFRVLKRATPPQAKKKDFRYQVQWVGYRRSESTWEYESKLAQIAPEELIKFHAKNGCTPEAPAQKPKRGVARGSGNPRKKAKVD
;
A
#
# COMPACT_ATOMS: atom_id res chain seq x y z
N GLU A 1 13.20 20.46 15.96
CA GLU A 1 12.35 19.40 16.54
C GLU A 1 10.89 19.82 16.43
N ILE A 2 9.99 18.87 16.22
CA ILE A 2 8.54 19.11 16.15
C ILE A 2 8.00 19.20 17.58
N GLU A 3 7.27 20.26 17.90
CA GLU A 3 6.67 20.47 19.22
C GLU A 3 5.25 19.90 19.28
N SER A 4 4.38 20.33 18.35
CA SER A 4 2.97 19.94 18.31
C SER A 4 2.38 20.07 16.90
N PHE A 5 1.18 19.54 16.72
CA PHE A 5 0.32 19.82 15.57
C PHE A 5 -0.85 20.68 16.05
N ASP A 6 -1.05 21.82 15.40
CA ASP A 6 -2.07 22.79 15.82
C ASP A 6 -3.41 22.52 15.13
N THR A 7 -3.37 22.21 13.84
CA THR A 7 -4.55 21.89 13.04
C THR A 7 -4.19 21.00 11.84
N HIS A 8 -5.19 20.53 11.12
CA HIS A 8 -5.04 19.79 9.87
C HIS A 8 -5.86 20.45 8.75
N ARG A 9 -5.52 20.14 7.51
CA ARG A 9 -6.33 20.45 6.33
C ARG A 9 -6.44 19.22 5.44
N VAL A 10 -7.60 19.08 4.80
CA VAL A 10 -7.90 17.96 3.91
C VAL A 10 -7.77 18.43 2.47
N ASP A 11 -7.05 17.67 1.66
CA ASP A 11 -7.09 17.76 0.20
C ASP A 11 -8.02 16.65 -0.31
N GLU A 12 -9.29 17.00 -0.52
CA GLU A 12 -10.33 16.06 -0.97
C GLU A 12 -10.03 15.50 -2.36
N ALA A 13 -9.36 16.26 -3.23
CA ALA A 13 -9.08 15.83 -4.60
C ALA A 13 -8.06 14.68 -4.62
N ASN A 14 -7.10 14.71 -3.70
CA ASN A 14 -6.08 13.68 -3.58
C ASN A 14 -6.30 12.75 -2.39
N ALA A 15 -7.34 12.96 -1.58
CA ALA A 15 -7.60 12.27 -0.32
C ALA A 15 -6.37 12.21 0.62
N THR A 16 -5.66 13.33 0.72
CA THR A 16 -4.49 13.51 1.58
C THR A 16 -4.76 14.54 2.67
N VAL A 17 -3.92 14.53 3.69
CA VAL A 17 -4.01 15.45 4.83
C VAL A 17 -2.65 16.08 5.06
N ASP A 18 -2.64 17.38 5.30
CA ASP A 18 -1.47 18.10 5.81
C ASP A 18 -1.75 18.60 7.23
N PHE A 19 -0.69 18.69 8.01
CA PHE A 19 -0.72 19.24 9.37
C PHE A 19 -0.02 20.58 9.44
N LEU A 20 -0.59 21.51 10.21
CA LEU A 20 0.12 22.70 10.64
C LEU A 20 1.02 22.32 11.81
N VAL A 21 2.32 22.21 11.52
CA VAL A 21 3.34 21.80 12.47
C VAL A 21 3.89 23.02 13.17
N LYS A 22 3.87 23.00 14.50
CA LYS A 22 4.59 23.97 15.33
C LYS A 22 5.97 23.40 15.67
N TRP A 23 7.00 24.15 15.30
CA TRP A 23 8.39 23.78 15.53
C TRP A 23 8.89 24.42 16.82
N ALA A 24 9.88 23.79 17.48
CA ALA A 24 10.45 24.29 18.73
C ALA A 24 11.07 25.71 18.63
N ASN A 25 11.37 26.20 17.42
CA ASN A 25 11.84 27.57 17.17
C ASN A 25 10.69 28.58 16.97
N GLY A 26 9.43 28.18 17.20
CA GLY A 26 8.24 29.01 17.04
C GLY A 26 7.74 29.15 15.59
N LYS A 27 8.45 28.60 14.60
CA LYS A 27 7.97 28.58 13.21
C LYS A 27 6.74 27.66 13.11
N GLN A 28 5.89 27.94 12.13
CA GLN A 28 4.82 27.03 11.70
C GLN A 28 4.95 26.74 10.20
N THR A 29 4.78 25.47 9.80
CA THR A 29 4.72 25.06 8.39
C THR A 29 3.65 23.99 8.18
N TRP A 30 3.13 23.93 6.95
CA TRP A 30 2.27 22.82 6.54
C TRP A 30 3.15 21.67 6.06
N GLU A 31 3.00 20.52 6.69
CA GLU A 31 3.75 19.31 6.35
C GLU A 31 2.77 18.16 6.07
N PRO A 32 3.06 17.30 5.07
CA PRO A 32 2.19 16.20 4.72
C PRO A 32 2.17 15.12 5.80
N GLU A 33 0.98 14.57 6.07
CA GLU A 33 0.74 13.48 7.03
C GLU A 33 1.71 12.31 6.80
N TRP A 34 1.95 11.96 5.54
CA TRP A 34 2.86 10.87 5.16
C TRP A 34 4.31 11.10 5.62
N SER A 35 4.85 12.31 5.47
CA SER A 35 6.21 12.65 5.93
C SER A 35 6.27 12.67 7.44
N LEU A 36 5.25 13.23 8.09
CA LEU A 36 5.18 13.30 9.53
C LEU A 36 5.05 11.91 10.17
N GLN A 37 4.37 10.97 9.54
CA GLN A 37 4.24 9.60 10.06
C GLN A 37 5.58 8.85 10.01
N HIS A 38 6.47 9.21 9.07
CA HIS A 38 7.85 8.71 9.07
C HIS A 38 8.67 9.28 10.23
N GLN A 39 8.53 10.57 10.52
CA GLN A 39 9.36 11.27 11.49
C GLN A 39 8.87 11.10 12.93
N VAL A 40 7.57 11.32 13.17
CA VAL A 40 6.94 11.42 14.49
C VAL A 40 5.59 10.68 14.53
N PRO A 41 5.54 9.37 14.24
CA PRO A 41 4.28 8.61 14.13
C PRO A 41 3.41 8.70 15.39
N LYS A 42 4.03 8.69 16.58
CA LYS A 42 3.32 8.77 17.86
C LYS A 42 2.51 10.07 18.00
N LEU A 43 3.02 11.17 17.45
CA LEU A 43 2.37 12.46 17.55
C LEU A 43 1.15 12.53 16.62
N ILE A 44 1.22 11.91 15.44
CA ILE A 44 0.06 11.81 14.52
C ILE A 44 -1.08 11.05 15.18
N TYR A 45 -0.77 9.86 15.72
CA TYR A 45 -1.82 9.05 16.32
C TYR A 45 -2.43 9.73 17.55
N LYS A 46 -1.61 10.42 18.35
CA LYS A 46 -2.10 11.22 19.49
C LYS A 46 -3.01 12.36 19.02
N TYR A 47 -2.67 13.04 17.92
CA TYR A 47 -3.52 14.07 17.36
C TYR A 47 -4.86 13.48 16.91
N TRP A 48 -4.84 12.40 16.13
CA TRP A 48 -6.08 11.77 15.66
C TRP A 48 -6.95 11.26 16.80
N ASP A 49 -6.36 10.63 17.82
CA ASP A 49 -7.08 10.23 19.03
C ASP A 49 -7.77 11.41 19.72
N SER A 50 -7.23 12.63 19.59
CA SER A 50 -7.80 13.85 20.22
C SER A 50 -8.96 14.47 19.45
N VAL A 51 -9.16 14.08 18.18
CA VAL A 51 -10.24 14.58 17.30
C VAL A 51 -11.17 13.45 16.84
N ASP A 52 -11.42 12.48 17.72
CA ASP A 52 -12.30 11.32 17.48
C ASP A 52 -11.89 10.42 16.29
N GLY A 53 -10.60 10.42 15.97
CA GLY A 53 -10.01 9.61 14.92
C GLY A 53 -9.95 10.30 13.55
N ARG A 54 -9.10 9.76 12.68
CA ARG A 54 -8.84 10.32 11.35
C ARG A 54 -10.08 10.31 10.44
N ASP A 55 -10.84 9.20 10.44
CA ASP A 55 -12.03 9.06 9.58
C ASP A 55 -13.08 10.14 9.91
N THR A 56 -13.37 10.30 11.21
CA THR A 56 -14.31 11.31 11.70
C THR A 56 -13.86 12.73 11.39
N ALA A 57 -12.57 13.02 11.58
CA ALA A 57 -12.03 14.36 11.38
C ALA A 57 -11.92 14.76 9.90
N THR A 58 -11.67 13.79 9.00
CA THR A 58 -11.36 14.08 7.59
C THR A 58 -12.51 13.79 6.64
N GLY A 59 -13.43 12.88 7.00
CA GLY A 59 -14.50 12.42 6.11
C GLY A 59 -14.04 11.65 4.86
N LEU A 60 -12.75 11.29 4.78
CA LEU A 60 -12.18 10.59 3.62
C LEU A 60 -12.52 9.10 3.64
N ASP A 61 -12.91 8.57 2.49
CA ASP A 61 -13.16 7.14 2.26
C ASP A 61 -12.06 6.46 1.41
N VAL A 62 -11.09 7.25 0.92
CA VAL A 62 -9.93 6.80 0.16
C VAL A 62 -8.69 6.79 1.05
N TYR A 63 -7.97 5.67 1.03
CA TYR A 63 -6.82 5.41 1.89
C TYR A 63 -5.53 5.24 1.08
N HIS A 64 -4.45 5.80 1.61
CA HIS A 64 -3.11 5.70 1.01
C HIS A 64 -2.26 4.66 1.74
N VAL A 65 -1.54 3.85 0.97
CA VAL A 65 -0.59 2.89 1.53
C VAL A 65 0.59 3.66 2.13
N PHE A 66 0.86 3.44 3.41
CA PHE A 66 2.04 3.96 4.07
C PHE A 66 3.24 3.05 3.85
N ARG A 67 3.07 1.75 4.11
CA ARG A 67 4.11 0.72 3.88
C ARG A 67 3.54 -0.68 3.93
N VAL A 68 4.21 -1.61 3.26
CA VAL A 68 3.95 -3.05 3.36
C VAL A 68 4.77 -3.65 4.50
N LEU A 69 4.11 -4.39 5.38
CA LEU A 69 4.66 -4.87 6.65
C LEU A 69 5.14 -6.32 6.59
N LYS A 70 4.33 -7.21 6.02
CA LYS A 70 4.56 -8.66 5.98
C LYS A 70 3.92 -9.26 4.74
N ARG A 71 4.40 -10.42 4.32
CA ARG A 71 3.78 -11.29 3.31
C ARG A 71 3.40 -12.61 3.97
N ALA A 72 2.23 -13.13 3.65
CA ALA A 72 1.77 -14.44 4.08
C ALA A 72 1.11 -15.19 2.92
N THR A 73 1.16 -16.52 2.98
CA THR A 73 0.39 -17.39 2.10
C THR A 73 -0.82 -17.89 2.89
N PRO A 74 -2.07 -17.68 2.44
CA PRO A 74 -3.25 -18.21 3.10
C PRO A 74 -3.17 -19.74 3.21
N PRO A 75 -3.69 -20.36 4.29
CA PRO A 75 -3.60 -21.81 4.50
C PRO A 75 -4.21 -22.67 3.39
N GLN A 76 -5.22 -22.16 2.68
CA GLN A 76 -5.92 -22.85 1.60
C GLN A 76 -5.58 -22.30 0.20
N ALA A 77 -4.56 -21.46 0.10
CA ALA A 77 -4.18 -20.87 -1.17
C ALA A 77 -3.66 -21.92 -2.15
N LYS A 78 -4.16 -21.85 -3.39
CA LYS A 78 -3.47 -22.45 -4.54
C LYS A 78 -2.08 -21.78 -4.64
N LYS A 79 -1.09 -22.51 -5.16
CA LYS A 79 0.28 -21.98 -5.34
C LYS A 79 0.23 -20.56 -5.92
N LYS A 80 0.88 -19.60 -5.23
CA LYS A 80 1.06 -18.18 -5.59
C LYS A 80 -0.04 -17.17 -5.17
N ASP A 81 -1.00 -17.52 -4.33
CA ASP A 81 -1.90 -16.49 -3.76
C ASP A 81 -1.25 -15.86 -2.50
N PHE A 82 -0.54 -14.75 -2.66
CA PHE A 82 0.08 -14.03 -1.54
C PHE A 82 -0.81 -12.90 -1.05
N ARG A 83 -0.92 -12.78 0.29
CA ARG A 83 -1.48 -11.61 0.95
C ARG A 83 -0.39 -10.82 1.64
N TYR A 84 -0.57 -9.51 1.68
CA TYR A 84 0.37 -8.57 2.25
C TYR A 84 -0.31 -7.76 3.34
N GLN A 85 0.33 -7.67 4.49
CA GLN A 85 -0.15 -6.83 5.58
C GLN A 85 0.27 -5.39 5.30
N VAL A 86 -0.69 -4.47 5.20
CA VAL A 86 -0.51 -3.10 4.73
C VAL A 86 -0.83 -2.14 5.85
N GLN A 87 0.11 -1.24 6.15
CA GLN A 87 -0.16 -0.10 7.01
C GLN A 87 -0.62 1.08 6.15
N TRP A 88 -1.63 1.80 6.63
CA TRP A 88 -2.23 2.95 5.98
C TRP A 88 -1.71 4.27 6.55
N VAL A 89 -1.72 5.32 5.73
CA VAL A 89 -1.32 6.68 6.14
C VAL A 89 -2.29 7.19 7.21
N GLY A 90 -1.75 7.66 8.32
CA GLY A 90 -2.54 8.12 9.47
C GLY A 90 -2.97 7.04 10.47
N TYR A 91 -2.82 5.75 10.13
CA TYR A 91 -3.25 4.64 10.98
C TYR A 91 -2.07 3.89 11.59
N ARG A 92 -2.31 3.29 12.75
CA ARG A 92 -1.31 2.51 13.49
C ARG A 92 -1.04 1.20 12.79
N ARG A 93 0.08 0.58 13.16
CA ARG A 93 0.43 -0.76 12.68
C ARG A 93 -0.62 -1.81 13.07
N SER A 94 -1.29 -1.65 14.21
CA SER A 94 -2.36 -2.53 14.68
C SER A 94 -3.61 -2.48 13.81
N GLU A 95 -3.80 -1.38 13.08
CA GLU A 95 -4.94 -1.12 12.19
C GLU A 95 -4.61 -1.47 10.73
N SER A 96 -3.59 -2.31 10.54
CA SER A 96 -3.20 -2.79 9.21
C SER A 96 -4.17 -3.84 8.70
N THR A 97 -4.39 -3.85 7.39
CA THR A 97 -5.24 -4.84 6.71
C THR A 97 -4.39 -5.79 5.87
N TRP A 98 -4.97 -6.92 5.47
CA TRP A 98 -4.32 -7.87 4.55
C TRP A 98 -4.89 -7.68 3.14
N GLU A 99 -4.04 -7.23 2.22
CA GLU A 99 -4.41 -6.95 0.83
C GLU A 99 -3.76 -7.94 -0.14
N TYR A 100 -4.38 -8.08 -1.30
CA TYR A 100 -3.84 -8.89 -2.39
C TYR A 100 -2.73 -8.17 -3.14
N GLU A 101 -1.79 -8.95 -3.68
CA GLU A 101 -0.70 -8.41 -4.52
C GLU A 101 -1.22 -7.60 -5.71
N SER A 102 -2.26 -8.10 -6.38
CA SER A 102 -2.87 -7.44 -7.53
C SER A 102 -3.41 -6.05 -7.21
N LYS A 103 -4.02 -5.89 -6.03
CA LYS A 103 -4.50 -4.59 -5.55
C LYS A 103 -3.33 -3.67 -5.24
N LEU A 104 -2.30 -4.17 -4.54
CA LEU A 104 -1.11 -3.36 -4.21
C LEU A 104 -0.31 -2.93 -5.43
N ALA A 105 -0.19 -3.79 -6.44
CA ALA A 105 0.43 -3.43 -7.71
C ALA A 105 -0.29 -2.29 -8.45
N GLN A 106 -1.59 -2.09 -8.17
CA GLN A 106 -2.36 -0.99 -8.74
C GLN A 106 -2.27 0.29 -7.90
N ILE A 107 -2.45 0.19 -6.58
CA ILE A 107 -2.58 1.38 -5.72
C ILE A 107 -1.23 1.88 -5.15
N ALA A 108 -0.24 1.00 -5.00
CA ALA A 108 1.03 1.31 -4.37
C ALA A 108 2.18 0.44 -4.91
N PRO A 109 2.45 0.48 -6.23
CA PRO A 109 3.48 -0.35 -6.84
C PRO A 109 4.87 -0.09 -6.25
N GLU A 110 5.19 1.16 -5.91
CA GLU A 110 6.49 1.53 -5.34
C GLU A 110 6.71 0.89 -3.96
N GLU A 111 5.70 0.90 -3.09
CA GLU A 111 5.81 0.31 -1.75
C GLU A 111 5.92 -1.21 -1.81
N LEU A 112 5.27 -1.84 -2.78
CA LEU A 112 5.41 -3.27 -3.05
C LEU A 112 6.84 -3.60 -3.52
N ILE A 113 7.39 -2.83 -4.46
CA ILE A 113 8.78 -2.99 -4.95
C ILE A 113 9.79 -2.82 -3.81
N LYS A 114 9.64 -1.76 -2.99
CA LYS A 114 10.50 -1.53 -1.81
C LYS A 114 10.45 -2.72 -0.86
N PHE A 115 9.27 -3.27 -0.60
CA PHE A 115 9.11 -4.44 0.26
C PHE A 115 9.77 -5.69 -0.35
N HIS A 116 9.58 -5.94 -1.64
CA HIS A 116 10.19 -7.06 -2.35
C HIS A 116 11.71 -6.99 -2.33
N ALA A 117 12.28 -5.84 -2.67
CA ALA A 117 13.73 -5.59 -2.62
C ALA A 117 14.31 -5.82 -1.22
N LYS A 118 13.62 -5.34 -0.17
CA LYS A 118 14.05 -5.52 1.22
C LYS A 118 14.00 -6.98 1.70
N ASN A 119 13.03 -7.76 1.22
CA ASN A 119 12.80 -9.13 1.68
C ASN A 119 13.32 -10.21 0.73
N GLY A 120 14.11 -9.84 -0.29
CA GLY A 120 14.64 -10.79 -1.29
C GLY A 120 13.55 -11.53 -2.07
N CYS A 121 12.34 -11.00 -2.11
CA CYS A 121 11.24 -11.54 -2.89
C CYS A 121 11.33 -10.96 -4.30
N THR A 122 11.41 -11.78 -5.33
CA THR A 122 11.40 -11.28 -6.70
C THR A 122 10.01 -10.75 -7.05
N PRO A 123 9.86 -9.50 -7.53
CA PRO A 123 8.59 -9.01 -8.05
C PRO A 123 8.20 -9.85 -9.26
N GLU A 124 6.99 -10.40 -9.26
CA GLU A 124 6.45 -11.03 -10.47
C GLU A 124 6.11 -9.89 -11.44
N ALA A 125 6.76 -9.89 -12.61
CA ALA A 125 6.45 -8.92 -13.66
C ALA A 125 4.93 -8.96 -13.95
N PRO A 126 4.28 -7.80 -14.17
CA PRO A 126 2.84 -7.76 -14.37
C PRO A 126 2.47 -8.73 -15.49
N ALA A 127 1.53 -9.64 -15.20
CA ALA A 127 1.04 -10.61 -16.17
C ALA A 127 0.55 -9.86 -17.41
N GLN A 128 1.34 -9.92 -18.49
CA GLN A 128 0.91 -9.41 -19.78
C GLN A 128 -0.35 -10.17 -20.17
N LYS A 129 -1.48 -9.47 -20.27
CA LYS A 129 -2.71 -10.03 -20.85
C LYS A 129 -2.32 -10.64 -22.20
N PRO A 130 -2.59 -11.94 -22.46
CA PRO A 130 -2.27 -12.51 -23.75
C PRO A 130 -3.05 -11.75 -24.82
N LYS A 131 -2.33 -11.09 -25.72
CA LYS A 131 -2.91 -10.53 -26.95
C LYS A 131 -3.55 -11.69 -27.70
N ARG A 132 -4.87 -11.63 -27.85
CA ARG A 132 -5.64 -12.59 -28.66
C ARG A 132 -5.00 -12.69 -30.05
N GLY A 133 -4.80 -13.93 -30.48
CA GLY A 133 -3.84 -14.31 -31.51
C GLY A 133 -4.14 -13.86 -32.94
N VAL A 134 -3.09 -13.94 -33.75
CA VAL A 134 -3.16 -14.16 -35.20
C VAL A 134 -2.32 -15.41 -35.48
N ALA A 135 -2.95 -16.35 -36.18
CA ALA A 135 -2.44 -17.69 -36.47
C ALA A 135 -1.20 -17.71 -37.37
N ARG A 136 -0.38 -18.76 -37.24
CA ARG A 136 0.14 -19.61 -38.33
C ARG A 136 1.03 -20.71 -37.74
N GLY A 137 0.71 -21.95 -38.05
CA GLY A 137 1.35 -23.14 -37.47
C GLY A 137 2.61 -23.61 -38.21
N SER A 138 3.23 -24.61 -37.59
CA SER A 138 4.03 -25.68 -38.22
C SER A 138 4.15 -26.84 -37.22
N GLY A 139 4.08 -28.07 -37.74
CA GLY A 139 3.67 -29.28 -37.01
C GLY A 139 4.73 -30.00 -36.16
N ASN A 140 4.21 -30.73 -35.16
CA ASN A 140 4.32 -32.18 -34.83
C ASN A 140 5.67 -32.94 -34.99
N PRO A 141 6.01 -33.97 -34.17
CA PRO A 141 5.14 -35.15 -33.96
C PRO A 141 5.17 -35.80 -32.55
N ARG A 142 4.05 -36.34 -32.08
CA ARG A 142 4.08 -37.44 -31.09
C ARG A 142 3.33 -38.67 -31.56
N LYS A 143 4.01 -39.81 -31.42
CA LYS A 143 3.72 -41.15 -31.94
C LYS A 143 2.47 -41.79 -31.29
N LYS A 144 1.69 -42.45 -32.17
CA LYS A 144 0.99 -43.76 -32.09
C LYS A 144 0.26 -44.17 -30.79
N ALA A 145 -1.01 -44.59 -30.97
CA ALA A 145 -1.54 -45.83 -30.38
C ALA A 145 -2.56 -46.46 -31.36
N LYS A 146 -2.60 -47.80 -31.36
CA LYS A 146 -3.34 -48.73 -32.22
C LYS A 146 -4.46 -49.36 -31.40
N VAL A 147 -5.68 -49.54 -31.94
CA VAL A 147 -6.67 -50.54 -31.48
C VAL A 147 -7.54 -50.97 -32.67
N ASP A 148 -7.68 -52.30 -32.77
CA ASP A 148 -8.41 -53.21 -33.68
C ASP A 148 -8.60 -52.87 -35.16
#